data_AF-A0A7M1Q702-F1
#
_entry.id   AF-A0A7M1Q702-F1
#
_cell.length_a   1.000
_cell.length_b   1.000
_cell.length_c   1.000
_cell.angle_alpha   90.00
_cell.angle_beta   90.00
_cell.angle_gamma   90.00
#
_symmetry.space_group_name_H-M   'P 1'
#
loop_
_entity.id
_entity.type
_entity.pdbx_description
1 polymer ?
#
loop_
_entity_poly.entity_id
_entity_poly.type
_entity_poly.pdbx_seq_one_letter_code
_entity_poly.pdbx_strand_id
1 'polypeptide(L)' 'MGDWIIPENYPELRLICWSIRTDQPIKEREAWEIYERNWRYVYQNWLTEEEKALIERLRKKYGVSDGSGNC' A
#
# COMPACT_ATOMS: atom_id res chain seq x y z
N MET A 1 -13.89 9.05 4.39
CA MET A 1 -12.86 8.95 5.45
C MET A 1 -11.73 8.10 4.89
N GLY A 2 -10.52 8.65 4.79
CA GLY A 2 -9.35 7.90 4.34
C GLY A 2 -8.75 7.14 5.53
N ASP A 3 -8.47 5.86 5.35
CA ASP A 3 -7.70 5.09 6.32
C ASP A 3 -6.24 5.55 6.20
N TRP A 4 -5.60 5.78 7.34
CA TRP A 4 -4.23 6.25 7.43
C TRP A 4 -3.33 5.07 7.81
N ILE A 5 -2.29 4.83 7.02
CA ILE A 5 -1.34 3.75 7.20
C ILE A 5 -0.04 4.36 7.70
N ILE A 6 0.52 3.80 8.77
CA ILE A 6 1.84 4.17 9.28
C ILE A 6 2.87 3.22 8.65
N PRO A 7 3.78 3.70 7.77
CA PRO A 7 4.77 2.85 7.12
C PRO A 7 5.69 2.11 8.07
N GLU A 8 5.96 2.69 9.24
CA GLU A 8 6.81 2.08 10.27
C GLU A 8 6.29 0.74 10.80
N ASN A 9 4.96 0.53 10.82
CA ASN A 9 4.37 -0.73 11.30
C ASN A 9 4.55 -1.91 10.33
N TYR A 10 5.02 -1.64 9.12
CA TYR A 10 5.07 -2.58 8.01
C TYR A 10 6.52 -2.72 7.54
N PRO A 11 7.19 -3.86 7.78
CA PRO A 11 8.60 -4.02 7.47
C PRO A 11 8.86 -3.85 5.96
N GLU A 12 7.96 -4.38 5.12
CA GLU A 12 8.05 -4.25 3.67
C GLU A 12 7.78 -2.82 3.21
N LEU A 13 6.75 -2.16 3.77
CA LEU A 13 6.47 -0.76 3.46
C LEU A 13 7.66 0.12 3.84
N ARG A 14 8.23 -0.07 5.03
CA ARG A 14 9.41 0.66 5.50
C ARG A 14 10.63 0.46 4.59
N LEU A 15 10.84 -0.75 4.06
CA LEU A 15 11.94 -1.04 3.13
C LEU A 15 11.80 -0.29 1.80
N ILE A 16 10.59 -0.25 1.23
CA ILE A 16 10.33 0.46 -0.04
C ILE A 16 10.13 1.97 0.13
N CYS A 17 9.86 2.41 1.35
CA CYS A 17 9.58 3.80 1.75
C CYS A 17 10.88 4.59 2.04
N TRP A 18 12.00 4.24 1.41
CA TRP A 18 13.29 4.92 1.61
C TRP A 18 13.29 6.40 1.17
N SER A 19 12.36 6.78 0.28
CA SER A 19 12.27 8.14 -0.28
C SER A 19 11.30 9.07 0.48
N ILE A 20 10.56 8.57 1.47
CA ILE A 20 9.59 9.39 2.23
C ILE A 20 9.71 9.10 3.74
N ARG A 21 9.11 9.96 4.57
CA ARG A 21 9.15 9.82 6.03
C ARG A 21 8.25 8.67 6.48
N THR A 22 8.86 7.56 6.91
CA THR A 22 8.17 6.39 7.48
C THR A 22 7.46 6.67 8.81
N ASP A 23 7.88 7.74 9.47
CA ASP A 23 7.38 8.21 10.77
C ASP A 23 6.04 8.96 10.68
N GLN A 24 5.60 9.31 9.46
CA GLN A 24 4.33 10.01 9.25
C GLN A 24 3.25 9.07 8.74
N PRO A 25 2.01 9.17 9.27
CA PRO A 25 0.86 8.45 8.71
C PRO A 25 0.58 8.97 7.30
N ILE A 26 0.59 8.07 6.32
CA ILE A 26 0.23 8.35 4.93
C ILE A 26 -1.16 7.80 4.63
N LYS A 27 -1.79 8.29 3.57
CA LYS A 27 -3.09 7.75 3.15
C LYS A 27 -2.92 6.37 2.51
N GLU A 28 -3.95 5.52 2.60
CA GLU A 28 -4.03 4.25 1.85
C GLU A 28 -3.66 4.39 0.36
N ARG A 29 -4.11 5.47 -0.29
CA ARG A 29 -3.81 5.75 -1.70
C ARG A 29 -2.31 5.93 -1.93
N GLU A 30 -1.66 6.74 -1.10
CA GLU A 30 -0.22 6.97 -1.18
C GLU A 30 0.55 5.68 -0.92
N ALA A 31 0.12 4.90 0.10
CA ALA A 31 0.69 3.59 0.39
C ALA A 31 0.59 2.65 -0.82
N TRP A 32 -0.56 2.64 -1.51
CA TRP A 32 -0.75 1.87 -2.73
C TRP A 32 0.18 2.31 -3.87
N GLU A 33 0.31 3.62 -4.13
CA GLU A 33 1.21 4.12 -5.17
C GLU A 33 2.68 3.76 -4.91
N ILE A 34 3.09 3.79 -3.63
CA ILE A 34 4.42 3.35 -3.22
C ILE A 34 4.59 1.85 -3.46
N TYR A 35 3.61 1.04 -3.07
CA TYR A 35 3.61 -0.40 -3.33
C TYR A 35 3.66 -0.73 -4.81
N GLU A 36 2.84 -0.08 -5.64
CA GLU A 36 2.77 -0.31 -7.08
C GLU A 36 4.09 0.05 -7.76
N ARG A 37 4.64 1.23 -7.44
CA ARG A 37 5.88 1.73 -8.03
C ARG A 37 7.12 0.94 -7.58
N ASN A 38 7.12 0.45 -6.35
CA ASN A 38 8.22 -0.31 -5.77
C ASN A 38 7.93 -1.81 -5.68
N TRP A 39 6.92 -2.31 -6.41
CA TRP A 39 6.47 -3.71 -6.36
C TRP A 39 7.62 -4.71 -6.57
N ARG A 40 8.61 -4.34 -7.38
CA ARG A 40 9.80 -5.14 -7.65
C ARG A 40 10.68 -5.39 -6.42
N TYR A 41 10.57 -4.55 -5.39
CA TYR A 41 11.32 -4.64 -4.14
C TYR A 41 10.48 -5.23 -3.00
N VAL A 42 9.19 -5.53 -3.23
CA VAL A 42 8.33 -6.16 -2.22
C VAL A 42 8.71 -7.64 -2.11
N TYR A 43 9.25 -8.03 -0.97
CA TYR A 43 9.64 -9.40 -0.67
C TYR A 43 8.42 -10.21 -0.23
N GLN A 44 7.83 -10.92 -1.19
CA GLN A 44 6.67 -11.78 -0.94
C GLN A 44 6.90 -12.88 0.12
N ASN A 45 8.17 -13.19 0.40
CA ASN A 45 8.59 -14.15 1.40
C ASN A 45 8.57 -13.58 2.84
N TRP A 46 8.50 -12.26 2.99
CA TRP A 46 8.44 -11.53 4.26
C TRP A 46 7.06 -10.92 4.53
N LEU A 47 6.21 -10.85 3.49
CA LEU A 47 4.81 -10.45 3.62
C LEU A 47 4.06 -11.37 4.59
N THR A 48 3.66 -10.82 5.72
CA THR A 48 2.75 -11.48 6.68
C THR A 48 1.36 -11.60 6.08
N GLU A 49 0.53 -12.49 6.64
CA GLU A 49 -0.85 -12.69 6.17
C GLU A 49 -1.68 -11.40 6.23
N GLU A 50 -1.47 -10.58 7.26
CA GLU A 50 -2.14 -9.28 7.44
C GLU A 50 -1.72 -8.27 6.37
N GLU A 51 -0.42 -8.24 6.03
CA GLU A 51 0.11 -7.34 5.01
C GLU A 51 -0.33 -7.74 3.61
N LYS A 52 -0.40 -9.05 3.32
CA LYS A 52 -1.00 -9.56 2.08
C LYS A 52 -2.47 -9.17 1.96
N ALA A 53 -3.25 -9.30 3.03
CA ALA A 53 -4.65 -8.90 3.04
C ALA A 53 -4.82 -7.39 2.82
N LEU A 54 -3.92 -6.56 3.39
CA LEU A 54 -3.89 -5.12 3.16
C LEU A 54 -3.60 -4.79 1.70
N ILE A 55 -2.54 -5.37 1.13
CA ILE A 55 -2.15 -5.16 -0.28
C ILE A 55 -3.27 -5.59 -1.23
N GLU A 56 -3.90 -6.75 -0.98
CA GLU A 56 -5.01 -7.23 -1.80
C GLU A 56 -6.23 -6.31 -1.70
N ARG A 57 -6.54 -5.80 -0.50
CA ARG A 57 -7.60 -4.79 -0.30
C ARG A 57 -7.29 -3.50 -1.05
N LEU A 58 -6.06 -2.99 -0.96
CA LEU A 58 -5.61 -1.79 -1.67
C LEU A 58 -5.67 -2.00 -3.19
N ARG A 59 -5.17 -3.14 -3.68
CA ARG A 59 -5.25 -3.53 -5.09
C ARG A 59 -6.68 -3.58 -5.60
N LYS A 60 -7.60 -4.17 -4.83
CA LYS A 60 -9.02 -4.24 -5.20
C LYS A 60 -9.70 -2.87 -5.19
N LYS A 61 -9.28 -1.98 -4.28
CA LYS A 61 -9.84 -0.63 -4.10
C LYS A 61 -9.32 0.37 -5.13
N TYR A 62 -8.04 0.31 -5.48
CA TYR A 62 -7.37 1.28 -6.36
C TYR A 62 -7.08 0.74 -7.77
N GLY A 63 -6.81 -0.56 -7.89
CA GLY A 63 -6.58 -1.24 -9.18
C GLY A 63 -7.85 -1.45 -10.01
N VAL A 64 -9.04 -1.34 -9.40
CA VAL A 64 -10.32 -1.30 -10.12
C VAL A 64 -10.76 0.16 -10.24
N SER A 65 -9.94 0.98 -10.89
CA SER A 65 -10.38 2.29 -11.40
C SER A 65 -10.93 2.10 -12.81
N ASP A 66 -11.90 1.20 -12.99
CA ASP A 66 -12.77 1.17 -14.16
C ASP A 66 -14.13 0.62 -13.73
N GLY A 67 -15.19 1.39 -14.00
CA GLY A 67 -16.56 1.03 -13.63
C GLY A 67 -17.33 2.03 -12.76
N SER A 68 -17.02 3.32 -12.78
CA SER A 68 -18.09 4.31 -12.67
C SER A 68 -18.90 4.28 -13.96
N GLY A 69 -19.80 3.30 -14.05
CA GLY A 69 -20.99 3.40 -14.88
C GLY A 69 -21.78 4.60 -14.38
N ASN A 70 -21.64 5.71 -15.09
CA ASN A 70 -22.54 6.84 -14.96
C ASN A 70 -23.94 6.33 -15.30
N CYS A 71 -24.89 6.48 -14.38
CA CYS A 71 -26.31 6.29 -14.66
C CYS A 71 -26.89 7.57 -15.25
#